data_AF-A0A1W9LMJ2-F1
#
_entry.id   AF-A0A1W9LMJ2-F1
#
_cell.length_a   1.000
_cell.length_b   1.000
_cell.length_c   1.000
_cell.angle_alpha   90.00
_cell.angle_beta   90.00
_cell.angle_gamma   90.00
#
_symmetry.space_group_name_H-M   'P 1'
#
loop_
_entity.id
_entity.type
_entity.pdbx_description
1 polymer ?
#
loop_
_entity_poly.entity_id
_entity_poly.type
_entity_poly.pdbx_seq_one_letter_code
_entity_poly.pdbx_strand_id
1 'polypeptide(L)'
;MIRFSVAQKLKIGNDDYPWYWASTTHVSDNGKGAGVYIAFGRAGGWQKATTTATCYTLYDVHGAGAQRSDPKTAGEMIEMGDACNGGTAYGHGPQGDAQRASNYVRLVRDAELSADETGSLTVTISPATAVSAGAKWQIDSGDWQDSGSTVSDLSLGTYTVSFKTVEGWIAPASQSVSITTEEIQTIIGSYTETCIKGNIDGLGAVTLADLILALKLLAGVDSHGIFLCADVNNDGKIGTEDAVYILRELSVSQ
;
A
#
# COMPACT_ATOMS: atom_id res chain seq x y z
N MET A 1 -14.30 13.35 12.58
CA MET A 1 -12.94 12.87 12.23
C MET A 1 -12.59 11.75 13.20
N ILE A 2 -12.75 10.49 12.79
CA ILE A 2 -12.28 9.34 13.57
C ILE A 2 -10.79 9.21 13.26
N ARG A 3 -9.93 9.42 14.25
CA ARG A 3 -8.48 9.21 14.10
C ARG A 3 -8.15 7.81 14.60
N PHE A 4 -7.57 6.99 13.73
CA PHE A 4 -7.03 5.68 14.09
C PHE A 4 -5.59 5.87 14.57
N SER A 5 -5.27 5.37 15.77
CA SER A 5 -3.89 5.34 16.25
C SER A 5 -3.25 3.98 16.02
N VAL A 6 -1.99 3.99 15.61
CA VAL A 6 -1.12 2.80 15.59
C VAL A 6 -0.82 2.38 17.03
N ALA A 7 -0.76 1.08 17.27
CA ALA A 7 -0.45 0.47 18.56
C ALA A 7 0.79 1.12 19.22
N GLN A 8 0.63 1.87 20.31
CA GLN A 8 1.73 2.03 21.25
C GLN A 8 1.85 0.73 22.03
N LYS A 9 2.79 -0.12 21.59
CA LYS A 9 3.21 -1.32 22.30
C LYS A 9 3.91 -0.90 23.60
N LEU A 10 3.16 -0.57 24.64
CA LEU A 10 3.67 -0.51 26.00
C LEU A 10 3.90 -1.95 26.47
N LYS A 11 5.07 -2.48 26.13
CA LYS A 11 5.47 -3.85 26.50
C LYS A 11 6.00 -3.87 27.92
N ILE A 12 5.23 -4.48 28.81
CA ILE A 12 5.77 -5.23 29.96
C ILE A 12 5.67 -6.70 29.59
N GLY A 13 6.69 -7.25 28.92
CA GLY A 13 6.85 -8.68 28.64
C GLY A 13 5.90 -9.32 27.61
N ASN A 14 4.63 -8.92 27.55
CA ASN A 14 3.60 -9.39 26.61
C ASN A 14 2.79 -8.20 26.05
N ASP A 15 2.13 -8.40 24.90
CA ASP A 15 1.23 -7.42 24.29
C ASP A 15 0.11 -7.04 25.28
N ASP A 16 -0.12 -5.74 25.45
CA ASP A 16 -1.14 -5.17 26.34
C ASP A 16 -2.48 -5.08 25.60
N TYR A 17 -3.59 -5.39 26.27
CA TYR A 17 -4.91 -5.27 25.65
C TYR A 17 -5.31 -3.80 25.46
N PRO A 18 -6.04 -3.48 24.38
CA PRO A 18 -6.54 -2.13 24.16
C PRO A 18 -7.57 -1.71 25.23
N TRP A 19 -7.53 -0.43 25.59
CA TRP A 19 -8.54 0.23 26.44
C TRP A 19 -9.53 0.97 25.57
N TYR A 20 -10.77 1.07 26.03
CA TYR A 20 -11.81 1.85 25.37
C TYR A 20 -12.31 2.93 26.31
N TRP A 21 -12.31 4.18 25.84
CA TRP A 21 -12.95 5.25 26.57
C TRP A 21 -14.47 5.09 26.53
N ALA A 22 -15.11 5.39 27.66
CA ALA A 22 -16.52 5.68 27.68
C ALA A 22 -16.79 6.99 26.92
N SER A 23 -17.99 7.14 26.37
CA SER A 23 -18.46 8.43 25.82
C SER A 23 -18.66 9.50 26.90
N THR A 24 -18.59 9.10 28.17
CA THR A 24 -18.71 9.96 29.35
C THR A 24 -17.37 10.60 29.72
N THR A 25 -17.41 11.87 30.11
CA THR A 25 -16.24 12.61 30.59
C THR A 25 -16.14 12.52 32.11
N HIS A 26 -14.96 12.21 32.65
CA HIS A 26 -14.67 12.42 34.06
C HIS A 26 -14.45 13.92 34.28
N VAL A 27 -15.39 14.61 34.91
CA VAL A 27 -15.22 16.03 35.23
C VAL A 27 -14.66 16.12 36.64
N SER A 28 -13.52 16.80 36.78
CA SER A 28 -12.98 17.17 38.09
C SER A 28 -13.57 18.49 38.58
N ASP A 29 -13.42 18.80 39.86
CA ASP A 29 -14.01 19.98 40.52
C ASP A 29 -13.60 21.34 39.91
N ASN A 30 -12.54 21.36 39.10
CA ASN A 30 -12.09 22.56 38.37
C ASN A 30 -12.70 22.70 36.95
N GLY A 31 -13.66 21.84 36.59
CA GLY A 31 -14.32 21.82 35.28
C GLY A 31 -13.51 21.18 34.16
N LYS A 32 -12.26 20.74 34.40
CA LYS A 32 -11.47 20.00 33.40
C LYS A 32 -11.98 18.56 33.30
N GLY A 33 -12.09 18.10 32.06
CA GLY A 33 -12.65 16.81 31.71
C GLY A 33 -11.63 15.84 31.13
N ALA A 34 -11.55 14.64 31.70
CA ALA A 34 -10.73 13.53 31.20
C ALA A 34 -11.61 12.45 30.53
N GLY A 35 -11.04 11.66 29.62
CA GLY A 35 -11.68 10.45 29.11
C GLY A 35 -11.65 9.37 30.20
N VAL A 36 -12.78 8.69 30.44
CA VAL A 36 -12.87 7.57 31.42
C VAL A 36 -12.68 6.26 30.70
N TYR A 37 -11.96 5.32 31.31
CA TYR A 37 -11.96 3.92 30.86
C TYR A 37 -11.94 2.94 32.03
N ILE A 38 -12.31 1.70 31.75
CA ILE A 38 -12.15 0.56 32.66
C ILE A 38 -11.03 -0.33 32.12
N ALA A 39 -10.07 -0.68 32.96
CA ALA A 39 -9.00 -1.61 32.60
C ALA A 39 -9.55 -3.05 32.56
N PHE A 40 -9.55 -3.70 31.40
CA PHE A 40 -9.92 -5.13 31.28
C PHE A 40 -8.74 -6.09 31.49
N GLY A 41 -7.57 -5.56 31.86
CA GLY A 41 -6.33 -6.28 32.07
C GLY A 41 -5.48 -5.56 33.11
N ARG A 42 -4.28 -5.12 32.75
CA ARG A 42 -3.39 -4.39 33.67
C ARG A 42 -3.83 -2.94 33.83
N ALA A 43 -3.55 -2.30 34.95
CA ALA A 43 -3.76 -0.88 35.12
C ALA A 43 -2.42 -0.24 35.48
N GLY A 44 -1.70 0.16 34.43
CA GLY A 44 -0.31 0.60 34.52
C GLY A 44 -0.11 1.89 35.32
N GLY A 45 1.03 1.97 36.00
CA GLY A 45 1.54 3.14 36.71
C GLY A 45 3.06 3.20 36.68
N TRP A 46 3.61 4.38 36.43
CA TRP A 46 5.04 4.64 36.38
C TRP A 46 5.56 4.87 37.80
N GLN A 47 6.47 4.02 38.25
CA GLN A 47 7.11 4.13 39.56
C GLN A 47 8.62 4.02 39.44
N LYS A 48 9.32 4.71 40.34
CA LYS A 48 10.75 4.52 40.53
C LYS A 48 10.98 3.26 41.37
N ALA A 49 11.91 2.40 40.95
CA ALA A 49 12.23 1.18 41.71
C ALA A 49 12.80 1.49 43.11
N THR A 50 13.48 2.63 43.25
CA THR A 50 13.99 3.17 44.52
C THR A 50 13.85 4.70 44.51
N THR A 51 13.97 5.35 45.67
CA THR A 51 13.98 6.82 45.78
C THR A 51 15.10 7.49 44.99
N THR A 52 16.19 6.76 44.71
CA THR A 52 17.37 7.23 43.98
C THR A 52 17.35 6.86 42.49
N ALA A 53 16.36 6.12 42.01
CA ALA A 53 16.30 5.75 40.59
C ALA A 53 16.13 6.99 39.69
N THR A 54 16.83 6.98 38.56
CA THR A 54 16.83 8.08 37.59
C THR A 54 15.72 7.95 36.53
N CYS A 55 15.16 6.76 36.35
CA CYS A 55 14.10 6.47 35.39
C CYS A 55 12.90 5.78 36.06
N TYR A 56 11.78 5.75 35.34
CA TYR A 56 10.53 5.13 35.76
C TYR A 56 10.33 3.76 35.10
N THR A 57 9.90 2.79 35.91
CA THR A 57 9.48 1.46 35.46
C THR A 57 7.96 1.40 35.50
N LEU A 58 7.35 0.83 34.45
CA LEU A 58 5.91 0.62 34.41
C LEU A 58 5.55 -0.64 35.18
N TYR A 59 4.67 -0.51 36.17
CA TYR A 59 4.10 -1.61 36.94
C TYR A 59 2.60 -1.67 36.73
N ASP A 60 2.01 -2.85 36.90
CA ASP A 60 0.57 -2.96 37.09
C ASP A 60 0.24 -2.58 38.54
N VAL A 61 -0.32 -1.39 38.74
CA VAL A 61 -0.53 -0.82 40.08
C VAL A 61 -1.95 -0.95 40.60
N HIS A 62 -2.93 -1.22 39.73
CA HIS A 62 -4.35 -1.39 40.14
C HIS A 62 -5.02 -2.68 39.61
N GLY A 63 -4.46 -3.35 38.60
CA GLY A 63 -5.05 -4.54 38.00
C GLY A 63 -6.36 -4.31 37.23
N ALA A 64 -7.07 -5.41 36.95
CA ALA A 64 -8.29 -5.40 36.15
C ALA A 64 -9.48 -4.83 36.93
N GLY A 65 -10.40 -4.18 36.21
CA GLY A 65 -11.58 -3.51 36.77
C GLY A 65 -11.33 -2.09 37.25
N ALA A 66 -10.08 -1.62 37.26
CA ALA A 66 -9.76 -0.26 37.68
C ALA A 66 -10.40 0.78 36.76
N GLN A 67 -11.15 1.72 37.34
CA GLN A 67 -11.60 2.93 36.65
C GLN A 67 -10.43 3.92 36.59
N ARG A 68 -10.14 4.41 35.40
CA ARG A 68 -9.02 5.29 35.12
C ARG A 68 -9.45 6.48 34.28
N SER A 69 -8.61 7.49 34.22
CA SER A 69 -8.89 8.72 33.47
C SER A 69 -7.66 9.24 32.77
N ASP A 70 -7.81 9.50 31.47
CA ASP A 70 -6.77 10.00 30.59
C ASP A 70 -7.09 11.41 30.05
N PRO A 71 -6.07 12.22 29.72
CA PRO A 71 -6.28 13.46 29.00
C PRO A 71 -6.92 13.20 27.63
N LYS A 72 -7.75 14.14 27.16
CA LYS A 72 -8.45 14.00 25.87
C LYS A 72 -7.55 14.23 24.67
N THR A 73 -6.41 14.90 24.87
CA THR A 73 -5.44 15.18 23.82
C THR A 73 -4.01 14.92 24.29
N ALA A 74 -3.11 14.61 23.34
CA ALA A 74 -1.72 14.31 23.67
C ALA A 74 -0.98 15.49 24.32
N GLY A 75 -1.39 16.73 24.01
CA GLY A 75 -0.79 17.94 24.60
C GLY A 75 -1.12 18.15 26.08
N GLU A 76 -2.06 17.39 26.64
CA GLU A 76 -2.47 17.49 28.05
C GLU A 76 -1.85 16.38 28.93
N MET A 77 -1.01 15.52 28.35
CA MET A 77 -0.29 14.47 29.05
C MET A 77 0.78 15.05 29.98
N ILE A 78 0.94 14.48 31.17
CA ILE A 78 1.88 14.95 32.18
C ILE A 78 3.14 14.09 32.13
N GLU A 79 4.25 14.71 31.74
CA GLU A 79 5.57 14.08 31.73
C GLU A 79 6.13 13.94 33.15
N MET A 80 6.49 12.71 33.52
CA MET A 80 7.14 12.40 34.80
C MET A 80 8.66 12.29 34.66
N GLY A 81 9.17 11.99 33.46
CA GLY A 81 10.59 11.85 33.15
C GLY A 81 10.87 10.65 32.22
N ASP A 82 12.10 10.14 32.24
CA ASP A 82 12.52 9.05 31.37
C ASP A 82 11.98 7.68 31.81
N ALA A 83 11.49 6.89 30.85
CA ALA A 83 11.14 5.48 31.07
C ALA A 83 12.40 4.60 30.98
N CYS A 84 12.55 3.64 31.89
CA CYS A 84 13.74 2.77 31.94
C CYS A 84 13.90 1.86 30.70
N ASN A 85 12.84 1.64 29.93
CA ASN A 85 12.84 0.89 28.67
C ASN A 85 12.88 1.77 27.42
N GLY A 86 13.16 3.07 27.58
CA GLY A 86 13.24 4.05 26.50
C GLY A 86 11.93 4.80 26.28
N GLY A 87 12.06 6.09 25.93
CA GLY A 87 10.94 7.01 25.77
C GLY A 87 10.57 7.74 27.06
N THR A 88 9.46 8.48 27.01
CA THR A 88 8.99 9.34 28.09
C THR A 88 7.89 8.66 28.90
N ALA A 89 8.01 8.70 30.23
CA ALA A 89 6.99 8.26 31.16
C ALA A 89 5.94 9.37 31.35
N TYR A 90 4.72 9.12 30.90
CA TYR A 90 3.58 10.00 31.14
C TYR A 90 2.64 9.39 32.18
N GLY A 91 2.36 10.12 33.26
CA GLY A 91 1.53 9.60 34.34
C GLY A 91 1.03 10.66 35.30
N HIS A 92 0.03 10.29 36.11
CA HIS A 92 -0.64 11.20 37.02
C HIS A 92 -0.86 10.61 38.41
N GLY A 93 -0.94 11.48 39.42
CA GLY A 93 -1.22 11.08 40.79
C GLY A 93 -0.09 10.28 41.48
N PRO A 94 -0.32 9.86 42.74
CA PRO A 94 0.74 9.28 43.59
C PRO A 94 1.35 7.98 43.06
N GLN A 95 0.54 7.13 42.43
CA GLN A 95 0.99 5.85 41.86
C GLN A 95 1.46 5.99 40.39
N GLY A 96 1.56 7.22 39.89
CA GLY A 96 2.03 7.51 38.54
C GLY A 96 1.14 6.87 37.47
N ASP A 97 -0.17 6.87 37.69
CA ASP A 97 -1.19 6.31 36.81
C ASP A 97 -0.89 6.66 35.36
N ALA A 98 -0.48 5.65 34.57
CA ALA A 98 0.03 5.87 33.23
C ALA A 98 -1.04 6.52 32.35
N GLN A 99 -0.70 7.64 31.73
CA GLN A 99 -1.61 8.39 30.86
C GLN A 99 -1.44 8.00 29.40
N ARG A 100 -2.52 8.09 28.62
CA ARG A 100 -2.53 7.84 27.16
C ARG A 100 -3.54 8.75 26.45
N ALA A 101 -3.14 9.37 25.33
CA ALA A 101 -4.05 10.19 24.52
C ALA A 101 -4.50 9.52 23.21
N SER A 102 -3.82 8.44 22.81
CA SER A 102 -4.13 7.67 21.60
C SER A 102 -4.73 6.33 22.02
N ASN A 103 -5.98 6.10 21.65
CA ASN A 103 -6.73 4.91 22.03
C ASN A 103 -7.24 4.14 20.81
N TYR A 104 -7.49 2.85 21.02
CA TYR A 104 -8.12 2.02 20.01
C TYR A 104 -9.59 2.37 19.87
N VAL A 105 -10.06 2.37 18.62
CA VAL A 105 -11.48 2.48 18.30
C VAL A 105 -12.00 1.09 17.99
N ARG A 106 -13.10 0.69 18.62
CA ARG A 106 -13.87 -0.50 18.22
C ARG A 106 -15.06 -0.04 17.39
N LEU A 107 -15.15 -0.55 16.16
CA LEU A 107 -16.39 -0.46 15.40
C LEU A 107 -17.41 -1.39 16.07
N VAL A 108 -18.56 -0.85 16.48
CA VAL A 108 -19.60 -1.56 17.25
C VAL A 108 -20.85 -1.89 16.43
N ARG A 109 -20.88 -1.42 15.18
CA ARG A 109 -21.92 -1.72 14.20
C ARG A 109 -21.34 -1.53 12.81
N ASP A 110 -21.88 -2.28 11.87
CA ASP A 110 -21.69 -2.00 10.46
C ASP A 110 -22.63 -0.85 10.06
N ALA A 111 -22.22 -0.06 9.07
CA ALA A 111 -23.15 0.72 8.28
C ALA A 111 -23.46 -0.13 7.05
N GLU A 112 -24.73 -0.46 6.83
CA GLU A 112 -25.11 -1.05 5.54
C GLU A 112 -24.88 0.01 4.47
N LEU A 113 -24.10 -0.35 3.45
CA LEU A 113 -23.89 0.49 2.28
C LEU A 113 -25.26 0.70 1.63
N SER A 114 -25.63 1.95 1.37
CA SER A 114 -26.88 2.24 0.68
C SER A 114 -26.80 1.65 -0.73
N ALA A 115 -27.82 0.90 -1.16
CA ALA A 115 -27.85 0.28 -2.48
C ALA A 115 -27.83 1.29 -3.64
N ASP A 116 -28.08 2.57 -3.34
CA ASP A 116 -28.05 3.67 -4.30
C ASP A 116 -26.69 4.39 -4.35
N GLU A 117 -25.75 4.03 -3.47
CA GLU A 117 -24.43 4.62 -3.49
C GLU A 117 -23.53 3.90 -4.49
N THR A 118 -22.96 4.68 -5.40
CA THR A 118 -22.04 4.20 -6.43
C THR A 118 -20.73 4.97 -6.41
N GLY A 119 -19.69 4.36 -6.93
CA GLY A 119 -18.42 5.01 -7.25
C GLY A 119 -18.06 4.82 -8.72
N SER A 120 -16.85 5.22 -9.09
CA SER A 120 -16.36 5.09 -10.46
C SER A 120 -14.89 4.68 -10.48
N LEU A 121 -14.47 4.00 -11.54
CA LEU A 121 -13.10 3.56 -11.74
C LEU A 121 -12.58 4.00 -13.10
N THR A 122 -11.40 4.62 -13.11
CA THR A 122 -10.65 4.92 -14.33
C THR A 122 -9.32 4.18 -14.29
N VAL A 123 -8.95 3.51 -15.38
CA VAL A 123 -7.67 2.79 -15.47
C VAL A 123 -6.86 3.31 -16.64
N THR A 124 -5.65 3.75 -16.37
CA THR A 124 -4.70 4.18 -17.40
C THR A 124 -3.67 3.09 -17.62
N ILE A 125 -3.41 2.73 -18.87
CA ILE A 125 -2.37 1.76 -19.25
C ILE A 125 -1.14 2.50 -19.76
N SER A 126 0.04 2.04 -19.35
CA SER A 126 1.35 2.56 -19.75
C SER A 126 2.30 1.39 -20.10
N PRO A 127 3.20 1.54 -21.08
CA PRO A 127 3.40 2.71 -21.95
C PRO A 127 2.37 2.82 -23.08
N ALA A 128 2.33 3.96 -23.78
CA ALA A 128 1.40 4.21 -24.89
C ALA A 128 1.59 3.25 -26.08
N THR A 129 2.79 2.68 -26.23
CA THR A 129 3.07 1.62 -27.22
C THR A 129 2.33 0.32 -26.90
N ALA A 130 2.17 -0.03 -25.62
CA ALA A 130 1.33 -1.16 -25.21
C ALA A 130 -0.15 -0.91 -25.51
N VAL A 131 -0.63 0.32 -25.30
CA VAL A 131 -1.99 0.74 -25.67
C VAL A 131 -2.20 0.60 -27.18
N SER A 132 -1.23 1.06 -27.99
CA SER A 132 -1.26 0.95 -29.45
C SER A 132 -1.25 -0.51 -29.94
N ALA A 133 -0.60 -1.40 -29.19
CA ALA A 133 -0.58 -2.84 -29.44
C ALA A 133 -1.88 -3.56 -29.01
N GLY A 134 -2.86 -2.84 -28.44
CA GLY A 134 -4.18 -3.39 -28.08
C GLY A 134 -4.33 -3.79 -26.61
N ALA A 135 -3.48 -3.26 -25.72
CA ALA A 135 -3.66 -3.43 -24.28
C ALA A 135 -4.98 -2.82 -23.80
N LYS A 136 -5.70 -3.59 -23.00
CA LYS A 136 -7.02 -3.25 -22.44
C LYS A 136 -7.10 -3.75 -21.01
N TRP A 137 -8.06 -3.23 -20.26
CA TRP A 137 -8.33 -3.63 -18.88
C TRP A 137 -9.80 -4.02 -18.73
N GLN A 138 -10.14 -4.83 -17.75
CA GLN A 138 -11.53 -5.16 -17.44
C GLN A 138 -11.74 -5.19 -15.93
N ILE A 139 -12.98 -5.02 -15.51
CA ILE A 139 -13.41 -5.24 -14.12
C ILE A 139 -13.96 -6.66 -14.04
N ASP A 140 -13.42 -7.43 -13.11
CA ASP A 140 -13.67 -8.84 -12.87
C ASP A 140 -13.60 -9.68 -14.16
N SER A 141 -14.76 -10.00 -14.73
CA SER A 141 -14.92 -10.73 -15.99
C SER A 141 -15.90 -10.04 -16.94
N GLY A 142 -16.04 -8.72 -16.81
CA GLY A 142 -16.86 -7.88 -17.67
C GLY A 142 -16.16 -7.51 -18.99
N ASP A 143 -16.65 -6.46 -19.63
CA ASP A 143 -16.15 -6.02 -20.93
C ASP A 143 -14.76 -5.39 -20.84
N TRP A 144 -13.94 -5.65 -21.86
CA TRP A 144 -12.63 -5.02 -22.03
C TRP A 144 -12.76 -3.54 -22.40
N GLN A 145 -12.23 -2.69 -21.54
CA GLN A 145 -12.21 -1.24 -21.63
C GLN A 145 -10.87 -0.74 -22.21
N ASP A 146 -10.94 0.39 -22.92
CA ASP A 146 -9.77 1.12 -23.41
C ASP A 146 -9.02 1.85 -22.29
N SER A 147 -7.73 2.11 -22.50
CA SER A 147 -6.90 2.90 -21.59
C SER A 147 -7.50 4.30 -21.37
N GLY A 148 -7.64 4.71 -20.12
CA GLY A 148 -8.20 6.00 -19.71
C GLY A 148 -9.72 6.04 -19.66
N SER A 149 -10.42 4.96 -20.04
CA SER A 149 -11.88 4.89 -19.89
C SER A 149 -12.29 4.88 -18.42
N THR A 150 -13.46 5.45 -18.14
CA THR A 150 -14.10 5.45 -16.82
C THR A 150 -15.32 4.53 -16.84
N VAL A 151 -15.41 3.60 -15.89
CA VAL A 151 -16.63 2.83 -15.61
C VAL A 151 -17.30 3.45 -14.40
N SER A 152 -18.50 4.01 -14.60
CA SER A 152 -19.32 4.64 -13.57
C SER A 152 -20.33 3.67 -12.96
N ASP A 153 -21.08 4.16 -11.97
CA ASP A 153 -22.23 3.47 -11.38
C ASP A 153 -21.89 2.09 -10.80
N LEU A 154 -20.63 1.92 -10.36
CA LEU A 154 -20.16 0.71 -9.70
C LEU A 154 -20.68 0.71 -8.26
N SER A 155 -21.35 -0.36 -7.85
CA SER A 155 -21.72 -0.56 -6.46
C SER A 155 -20.48 -0.53 -5.56
N LEU A 156 -20.64 -0.06 -4.32
CA LEU A 156 -19.55 -0.03 -3.37
C LEU A 156 -19.06 -1.44 -3.05
N GLY A 157 -17.74 -1.64 -3.02
CA GLY A 157 -17.16 -2.96 -2.82
C GLY A 157 -15.77 -3.10 -3.38
N THR A 158 -15.26 -4.33 -3.34
CA THR A 158 -13.95 -4.68 -3.89
C THR A 158 -14.13 -5.35 -5.24
N TYR A 159 -13.36 -4.89 -6.22
CA TYR A 159 -13.32 -5.40 -7.57
C TYR A 159 -11.92 -5.86 -7.94
N THR A 160 -11.83 -6.79 -8.88
CA THR A 160 -10.56 -7.23 -9.48
C THR A 160 -10.39 -6.56 -10.83
N VAL A 161 -9.31 -5.82 -11.02
CA VAL A 161 -8.94 -5.29 -12.33
C VAL A 161 -7.95 -6.24 -12.98
N SER A 162 -8.31 -6.74 -14.14
CA SER A 162 -7.46 -7.62 -14.96
C SER A 162 -7.02 -6.93 -16.24
N PHE A 163 -5.85 -7.34 -16.73
CA PHE A 163 -5.19 -6.72 -17.87
C PHE A 163 -5.05 -7.74 -18.99
N LYS A 164 -5.38 -7.32 -20.22
CA LYS A 164 -5.38 -8.19 -21.38
C LYS A 164 -3.95 -8.58 -21.72
N THR A 165 -3.67 -9.86 -21.94
CA THR A 165 -2.39 -10.28 -22.52
C THR A 165 -2.28 -9.75 -23.95
N VAL A 166 -1.14 -9.15 -24.28
CA VAL A 166 -0.83 -8.60 -25.60
C VAL A 166 0.50 -9.19 -26.05
N GLU A 167 0.58 -9.60 -27.30
CA GLU A 167 1.82 -10.10 -27.90
C GLU A 167 2.92 -9.02 -27.86
N GLY A 168 4.14 -9.40 -27.52
CA GLY A 168 5.23 -8.44 -27.31
C GLY A 168 5.23 -7.77 -25.93
N TRP A 169 4.27 -8.08 -25.04
CA TRP A 169 4.16 -7.45 -23.73
C TRP A 169 3.84 -8.43 -22.58
N ILE A 170 4.47 -8.19 -21.44
CA ILE A 170 4.12 -8.76 -20.15
C ILE A 170 3.08 -7.84 -19.52
N ALA A 171 1.86 -8.36 -19.35
CA ALA A 171 0.80 -7.65 -18.64
C ALA A 171 1.10 -7.57 -17.12
N PRO A 172 0.72 -6.49 -16.44
CA PRO A 172 0.81 -6.41 -15.00
C PRO A 172 -0.09 -7.46 -14.33
N ALA A 173 0.25 -7.84 -13.10
CA ALA A 173 -0.64 -8.66 -12.28
C ALA A 173 -2.00 -7.98 -12.07
N SER A 174 -3.05 -8.80 -11.89
CA SER A 174 -4.38 -8.26 -11.57
C SER A 174 -4.35 -7.51 -10.24
N GLN A 175 -5.09 -6.41 -10.16
CA GLN A 175 -5.10 -5.50 -9.02
C GLN A 175 -6.45 -5.55 -8.32
N SER A 176 -6.48 -5.61 -7.00
CA SER A 176 -7.71 -5.43 -6.23
C SER A 176 -7.93 -3.95 -5.92
N VAL A 177 -9.12 -3.43 -6.24
CA VAL A 177 -9.51 -2.04 -5.99
C VAL A 177 -10.79 -1.98 -5.17
N SER A 178 -10.84 -1.10 -4.17
CA SER A 178 -12.03 -0.86 -3.37
C SER A 178 -12.70 0.44 -3.82
N ILE A 179 -13.95 0.32 -4.27
CA ILE A 179 -14.78 1.44 -4.69
C ILE A 179 -15.58 1.97 -3.50
N THR A 180 -15.43 3.26 -3.24
CA THR A 180 -16.06 4.02 -2.15
C THR A 180 -16.99 5.09 -2.72
N THR A 181 -17.84 5.64 -1.86
CA THR A 181 -18.87 6.62 -2.24
C THR A 181 -18.28 7.85 -2.90
N GLU A 182 -18.86 8.25 -4.04
CA GLU A 182 -18.64 9.54 -4.71
C GLU A 182 -17.17 9.85 -5.10
N GLU A 183 -16.27 8.86 -5.09
CA GLU A 183 -14.86 9.01 -5.46
C GLU A 183 -14.57 8.27 -6.78
N ILE A 184 -13.88 8.95 -7.70
CA ILE A 184 -13.32 8.32 -8.89
C ILE A 184 -11.97 7.72 -8.48
N GLN A 185 -11.92 6.39 -8.40
CA GLN A 185 -10.66 5.70 -8.21
C GLN A 185 -9.87 5.67 -9.52
N THR A 186 -8.57 5.92 -9.43
CA THR A 186 -7.66 5.89 -10.58
C THR A 186 -6.53 4.91 -10.33
N ILE A 187 -6.33 3.95 -11.24
CA ILE A 187 -5.23 3.00 -11.17
C ILE A 187 -4.42 2.99 -12.47
N ILE A 188 -3.19 2.48 -12.39
CA ILE A 188 -2.31 2.37 -13.55
C ILE A 188 -1.94 0.90 -13.79
N GLY A 189 -2.13 0.45 -15.03
CA GLY A 189 -1.62 -0.83 -15.53
C GLY A 189 -0.31 -0.62 -16.28
N SER A 190 0.81 -1.05 -15.69
CA SER A 190 2.14 -0.93 -16.30
C SER A 190 2.55 -2.22 -17.00
N TYR A 191 2.53 -2.23 -18.33
CA TYR A 191 3.04 -3.31 -19.16
C TYR A 191 4.55 -3.16 -19.34
N THR A 192 5.26 -4.29 -19.41
CA THR A 192 6.68 -4.30 -19.77
C THR A 192 6.87 -5.10 -21.04
N GLU A 193 7.69 -4.62 -21.98
CA GLU A 193 7.94 -5.35 -23.22
C GLU A 193 8.51 -6.74 -22.91
N THR A 194 7.99 -7.77 -23.57
CA THR A 194 8.70 -9.06 -23.64
C THR A 194 9.88 -8.84 -24.56
N CYS A 195 11.09 -8.89 -24.02
CA CYS A 195 12.31 -8.92 -24.82
C CYS A 195 12.28 -10.14 -25.75
N ILE A 196 12.02 -9.92 -27.04
CA ILE A 196 12.04 -10.96 -28.07
C ILE A 196 13.40 -10.91 -28.75
N LYS A 197 14.17 -11.99 -28.59
CA LYS A 197 15.47 -12.13 -29.28
C LYS A 197 15.24 -12.09 -30.79
N GLY A 198 16.06 -11.32 -31.50
CA GLY A 198 15.92 -11.08 -32.94
C GLY A 198 14.84 -10.08 -33.37
N ASN A 199 14.00 -9.55 -32.47
CA ASN A 199 13.05 -8.49 -32.80
C ASN A 199 13.70 -7.11 -32.60
N ILE A 200 14.35 -6.62 -33.64
CA ILE A 200 15.19 -5.43 -33.62
C ILE A 200 14.36 -4.16 -33.68
N ASP A 201 13.21 -4.17 -34.37
CA ASP A 201 12.33 -3.00 -34.50
C ASP A 201 11.33 -2.82 -33.34
N GLY A 202 11.20 -3.84 -32.48
CA GLY A 202 10.33 -3.80 -31.30
C GLY A 202 8.84 -3.93 -31.64
N LEU A 203 8.47 -4.31 -32.86
CA LEU A 203 7.06 -4.41 -33.31
C LEU A 203 6.40 -5.75 -32.93
N GLY A 204 6.87 -6.38 -31.85
CA GLY A 204 6.28 -7.59 -31.27
C GLY A 204 6.55 -8.91 -31.98
N ALA A 205 7.27 -8.97 -33.11
CA ALA A 205 7.56 -10.21 -33.82
C ALA A 205 8.94 -10.19 -34.51
N VAL A 206 9.49 -11.36 -34.84
CA VAL A 206 10.72 -11.49 -35.65
C VAL A 206 10.33 -11.59 -37.12
N THR A 207 10.66 -10.56 -37.90
CA THR A 207 10.23 -10.39 -39.29
C THR A 207 11.41 -10.11 -40.23
N LEU A 208 11.12 -10.01 -41.54
CA LEU A 208 12.12 -9.59 -42.52
C LEU A 208 12.60 -8.14 -42.28
N ALA A 209 11.78 -7.28 -41.66
CA ALA A 209 12.15 -5.92 -41.32
C ALA A 209 13.31 -5.90 -40.31
N ASP A 210 13.30 -6.81 -39.33
CA ASP A 210 14.37 -6.99 -38.35
C ASP A 210 15.67 -7.41 -39.03
N LEU A 211 15.60 -8.36 -39.97
CA LEU A 211 16.78 -8.79 -40.72
C LEU A 211 17.39 -7.61 -41.51
N ILE A 212 16.55 -6.79 -42.14
CA ILE A 212 17.02 -5.62 -42.88
C ILE A 212 17.72 -4.62 -41.94
N LEU A 213 17.21 -4.43 -40.72
CA LEU A 213 17.85 -3.56 -39.73
C LEU A 213 19.19 -4.13 -39.25
N ALA A 214 19.29 -5.43 -38.99
CA ALA A 214 20.55 -6.10 -38.66
C ALA A 214 21.60 -5.93 -39.78
N LEU A 215 21.19 -6.14 -41.04
CA LEU A 215 22.08 -6.02 -42.19
C LEU A 215 22.52 -4.58 -42.45
N LYS A 216 21.65 -3.58 -42.21
CA LYS A 216 22.02 -2.15 -42.28
C LYS A 216 23.13 -1.82 -41.28
N LEU A 217 23.00 -2.28 -40.03
CA LEU A 217 24.02 -2.11 -38.99
C LEU A 217 25.34 -2.75 -39.39
N LEU A 218 25.29 -3.99 -39.90
CA LEU A 218 26.48 -4.71 -40.38
C LEU A 218 27.15 -4.02 -41.58
N ALA A 219 26.37 -3.36 -42.43
CA ALA A 219 26.87 -2.57 -43.56
C ALA A 219 27.40 -1.18 -43.16
N GLY A 220 27.35 -0.83 -41.86
CA GLY A 220 27.76 0.48 -41.36
C GLY A 220 26.78 1.61 -41.71
N VAL A 221 25.51 1.28 -41.95
CA VAL A 221 24.44 2.26 -42.18
C VAL A 221 23.76 2.55 -40.85
N ASP A 222 23.78 3.82 -40.44
CA ASP A 222 23.09 4.27 -39.22
C ASP A 222 21.59 3.94 -39.28
N SER A 223 21.11 3.18 -38.30
CA SER A 223 19.69 2.90 -38.07
C SER A 223 19.26 3.41 -36.70
N HIS A 224 18.07 4.00 -36.65
CA HIS A 224 17.45 4.51 -35.42
C HIS A 224 16.30 3.57 -35.02
N GLY A 225 15.94 3.57 -33.73
CA GLY A 225 14.83 2.74 -33.22
C GLY A 225 15.18 1.26 -33.07
N ILE A 226 16.44 0.95 -32.72
CA ILE A 226 16.90 -0.42 -32.47
C ILE A 226 16.69 -0.76 -31.01
N PHE A 227 16.07 -1.92 -30.78
CA PHE A 227 15.91 -2.49 -29.45
C PHE A 227 17.10 -3.40 -29.15
N LEU A 228 18.05 -2.93 -28.34
CA LEU A 228 19.23 -3.71 -27.96
C LEU A 228 18.89 -4.96 -27.15
N CYS A 229 17.66 -5.07 -26.64
CA CYS A 229 17.18 -6.29 -26.01
C CYS A 229 17.06 -7.47 -27.01
N ALA A 230 16.94 -7.18 -28.31
CA ALA A 230 16.95 -8.14 -29.41
C ALA A 230 18.26 -8.93 -29.55
N ASP A 231 19.35 -8.41 -28.98
CA ASP A 231 20.67 -9.03 -28.97
C ASP A 231 20.60 -10.49 -28.48
N VAL A 232 20.80 -11.44 -29.37
CA VAL A 232 20.58 -12.86 -29.15
C VAL A 232 21.63 -13.49 -28.24
N ASN A 233 22.84 -12.95 -28.23
CA ASN A 233 23.97 -13.51 -27.49
C ASN A 233 24.37 -12.67 -26.26
N ASN A 234 23.71 -11.53 -26.05
CA ASN A 234 23.95 -10.54 -24.99
C ASN A 234 25.37 -9.97 -24.99
N ASP A 235 25.98 -9.78 -26.16
CA ASP A 235 27.30 -9.15 -26.29
C ASP A 235 27.25 -7.61 -26.36
N GLY A 236 26.05 -7.04 -26.26
CA GLY A 236 25.78 -5.60 -26.19
C GLY A 236 25.68 -4.93 -27.55
N LYS A 237 25.62 -5.69 -28.65
CA LYS A 237 25.46 -5.16 -30.02
C LYS A 237 24.50 -6.03 -30.83
N ILE A 238 23.98 -5.46 -31.91
CA ILE A 238 23.28 -6.22 -32.95
C ILE A 238 24.30 -6.49 -34.07
N GLY A 239 24.63 -7.75 -34.26
CA GLY A 239 25.67 -8.26 -35.13
C GLY A 239 25.22 -9.38 -36.08
N THR A 240 26.19 -10.17 -36.52
CA THR A 240 25.95 -11.22 -37.54
C THR A 240 25.18 -12.39 -36.93
N GLU A 241 25.43 -12.64 -35.65
CA GLU A 241 24.79 -13.64 -34.82
C GLU A 241 23.28 -13.39 -34.73
N ASP A 242 22.86 -12.14 -34.56
CA ASP A 242 21.45 -11.72 -34.56
C ASP A 242 20.81 -11.89 -35.93
N ALA A 243 21.49 -11.48 -37.00
CA ALA A 243 21.01 -11.65 -38.37
C ALA A 243 20.80 -13.13 -38.73
N VAL A 244 21.72 -14.00 -38.31
CA VAL A 244 21.61 -15.46 -38.50
C VAL A 244 20.46 -16.04 -37.69
N TYR A 245 20.24 -15.58 -36.45
CA TYR A 245 19.10 -15.98 -35.65
C TYR A 245 17.77 -15.59 -36.32
N ILE A 246 17.65 -14.35 -36.80
CA ILE A 246 16.45 -13.87 -37.50
C ILE A 246 16.18 -14.68 -38.77
N LEU A 247 17.22 -14.94 -39.58
CA LEU A 247 17.12 -15.81 -40.77
C LEU A 247 16.60 -17.21 -40.42
N ARG A 248 17.09 -17.77 -39.31
CA ARG A 248 16.60 -19.06 -38.82
C ARG A 248 15.13 -18.98 -38.45
N GLU A 249 14.69 -18.02 -37.64
CA GLU A 249 13.29 -17.88 -37.23
C GLU A 249 12.35 -17.70 -38.43
N LEU A 250 12.75 -16.90 -39.42
CA LEU A 250 12.02 -16.74 -40.69
C LEU A 250 11.94 -18.03 -41.51
N SER A 251 12.92 -18.92 -41.40
CA SER A 251 12.91 -20.20 -42.11
C SER A 251 11.91 -21.21 -41.54
N VAL A 252 11.60 -21.11 -40.23
CA VAL A 252 10.68 -22.05 -39.54
C VAL A 252 9.22 -21.58 -39.58
N SER A 253 8.99 -20.34 -40.01
CA SER A 253 7.68 -19.66 -39.97
C SER A 253 6.91 -19.73 -41.31
N GLN A 254 7.28 -20.65 -42.22
CA GLN A 254 6.64 -20.87 -43.52
C GLN A 254 5.67 -22.05 -43.54
#